data_AF-A0A9W7AGV5-F1
#
_entry.id   AF-A0A9W7AGV5-F1
#
_cell.length_a   1.000
_cell.length_b   1.000
_cell.length_c   1.000
_cell.angle_alpha   90.00
_cell.angle_beta   90.00
_cell.angle_gamma   90.00
#
_symmetry.space_group_name_H-M   'P 1'
#
loop_
_entity.id
_entity.type
_entity.pdbx_description
1 polymer ?
#
loop_
_entity_poly.entity_id
_entity_poly.type
_entity_poly.pdbx_seq_one_letter_code
_entity_poly.pdbx_strand_id
1 'polypeptide(L)'
;MGNGQSASNNPRSVCNQYYLQLSECKAHLSPPLKLTDRYPINAKDVCEEAEYALKRCLAHAIDPKAAATLYDKEANRADRVAANKKIVPKLKPYLWKSD
;
A
#
# COMPACT_ATOMS: atom_id res chain seq x y z
N MET A 1 25.34 11.62 20.56
CA MET A 1 25.55 10.84 19.32
C MET A 1 24.18 10.57 18.70
N GLY A 2 23.69 11.46 17.85
CA GLY A 2 22.41 11.26 17.14
C GLY A 2 22.70 10.75 15.73
N ASN A 3 22.99 9.46 15.59
CA ASN A 3 22.97 8.79 14.28
C ASN A 3 21.50 8.87 13.79
N GLY A 4 21.18 9.47 12.66
CA GLY A 4 21.76 9.20 11.35
C GLY A 4 20.72 8.40 10.58
N GLN A 5 19.96 9.06 9.70
CA GLN A 5 19.35 8.54 8.47
C GLN A 5 18.26 9.51 7.95
N SER A 6 18.69 10.63 7.37
CA SER A 6 18.05 11.10 6.13
C SER A 6 18.51 10.18 5.01
N ALA A 7 18.05 8.93 5.03
CA ALA A 7 18.04 8.13 3.82
C ALA A 7 16.86 8.63 2.99
N SER A 8 17.08 8.86 1.72
CA SER A 8 16.04 9.12 0.72
C SER A 8 15.03 7.97 0.77
N ASN A 9 14.03 8.09 1.64
CA ASN A 9 13.08 7.02 1.98
C ASN A 9 12.09 6.86 0.84
N ASN A 10 12.53 6.23 -0.25
CA ASN A 10 11.64 5.78 -1.29
C ASN A 10 10.63 4.81 -0.64
N PRO A 11 9.32 5.14 -0.60
CA PRO A 11 8.30 4.29 0.00
C PRO A 11 8.35 2.85 -0.52
N ARG A 12 8.77 2.70 -1.79
CA ARG A 12 8.98 1.39 -2.40
C ARG A 12 10.06 0.55 -1.72
N SER A 13 11.18 1.18 -1.36
CA SER A 13 12.30 0.52 -0.68
C SER A 13 11.90 0.09 0.74
N VAL A 14 11.23 0.98 1.47
CA VAL A 14 10.73 0.72 2.83
C VAL A 14 9.74 -0.45 2.84
N CYS A 15 8.88 -0.54 1.83
CA CYS A 15 7.84 -1.55 1.75
C CYS A 15 8.20 -2.76 0.87
N ASN A 16 9.47 -2.97 0.55
CA ASN A 16 9.90 -4.00 -0.42
C ASN A 16 9.46 -5.41 -0.02
N GLN A 17 9.46 -5.75 1.27
CA GLN A 17 8.97 -7.03 1.76
C GLN A 17 7.50 -7.28 1.37
N TYR A 18 6.65 -6.27 1.51
CA TYR A 18 5.23 -6.39 1.15
C TYR A 18 5.02 -6.48 -0.37
N TYR A 19 5.90 -5.87 -1.16
CA TYR A 19 5.90 -6.06 -2.61
C TYR A 19 6.21 -7.50 -3.00
N LEU A 20 7.22 -8.11 -2.36
CA LEU A 20 7.58 -9.51 -2.60
C LEU A 20 6.44 -10.45 -2.19
N GLN A 21 5.88 -10.27 -0.98
CA GLN A 21 4.75 -11.06 -0.50
C GLN A 21 3.54 -11.00 -1.43
N LEU A 22 3.17 -9.81 -1.92
CA LEU A 22 2.07 -9.67 -2.85
C LEU A 22 2.39 -10.29 -4.22
N SER A 23 3.63 -10.12 -4.69
CA SER A 23 4.08 -10.72 -5.96
C SER A 23 4.06 -12.24 -5.91
N GLU A 24 4.54 -12.84 -4.82
CA GLU A 24 4.51 -14.28 -4.58
C GLU A 24 3.07 -14.78 -4.51
N CYS A 25 2.23 -14.13 -3.70
CA CYS A 25 0.83 -14.52 -3.58
C CYS A 25 0.10 -14.48 -4.93
N LYS A 26 0.27 -13.41 -5.71
CA LYS A 26 -0.34 -13.28 -7.04
C LYS A 26 0.22 -14.28 -8.06
N ALA A 27 1.50 -14.65 -7.95
CA ALA A 27 2.12 -15.68 -8.80
C ALA A 27 1.59 -17.09 -8.52
N HIS A 28 1.09 -17.36 -7.30
CA HIS A 28 0.46 -18.63 -6.94
C HIS A 28 -1.03 -18.72 -7.31
N LEU A 29 -1.63 -17.64 -7.83
CA LEU A 29 -3.00 -17.68 -8.35
C LEU A 29 -3.06 -18.43 -9.68
N SER A 30 -4.26 -18.92 -10.01
CA SER A 30 -4.53 -19.60 -11.29
C SER A 30 -5.75 -18.94 -11.96
N PRO A 31 -5.56 -18.15 -13.03
CA PRO A 31 -4.29 -17.80 -13.66
C PRO A 31 -3.40 -16.89 -12.78
N PRO A 32 -2.07 -16.92 -12.95
CA PRO A 32 -1.16 -16.06 -12.20
C PRO A 32 -1.39 -14.60 -12.58
N LEU A 33 -1.35 -13.72 -11.58
CA LEU A 33 -1.51 -12.27 -11.75
C LEU A 33 -0.18 -11.55 -11.55
N LYS A 34 0.02 -10.46 -12.28
CA LYS A 34 1.11 -9.51 -11.98
C LYS A 34 0.70 -8.61 -10.82
N LEU A 35 1.69 -8.00 -10.18
CA LEU A 35 1.49 -7.04 -9.10
C LEU A 35 0.47 -5.94 -9.43
N THR A 36 0.51 -5.42 -10.65
CA THR A 36 -0.37 -4.34 -11.16
C THR A 36 -1.72 -4.83 -11.68
N ASP A 37 -1.90 -6.14 -11.84
CA ASP A 37 -3.13 -6.69 -12.39
C ASP A 37 -4.25 -6.57 -11.36
N ARG A 38 -5.43 -6.21 -11.86
CA ARG A 38 -6.66 -6.23 -11.08
C ARG A 38 -7.14 -7.66 -10.95
N TYR A 39 -7.74 -7.97 -9.81
CA TYR A 39 -8.41 -9.25 -9.66
C TYR A 39 -9.64 -9.35 -10.58
N PRO A 40 -9.98 -10.57 -11.04
CA PRO A 40 -11.23 -10.83 -11.72
C PRO A 40 -12.43 -10.41 -10.85
N ILE A 41 -13.49 -9.89 -11.48
CA ILE A 41 -14.70 -9.41 -10.79
C ILE A 41 -15.33 -10.47 -9.86
N ASN A 42 -15.10 -11.75 -10.15
CA ASN A 42 -15.65 -12.89 -9.41
C ASN A 42 -14.60 -13.65 -8.57
N ALA A 43 -13.39 -13.10 -8.39
CA ALA A 43 -12.40 -13.69 -7.51
C ALA A 43 -12.61 -13.20 -6.07
N LYS A 44 -12.64 -14.13 -5.12
CA LYS A 44 -12.42 -13.79 -3.71
C LYS A 44 -10.92 -13.59 -3.56
N ASP A 45 -10.47 -12.37 -3.31
CA ASP A 45 -9.07 -11.97 -3.40
C ASP A 45 -8.22 -12.65 -2.31
N VAL A 46 -7.66 -13.82 -2.63
CA VAL A 46 -6.81 -14.62 -1.74
C VAL A 46 -5.61 -13.81 -1.22
N CYS A 47 -5.18 -12.81 -1.98
CA CYS A 47 -4.05 -11.95 -1.65
C CYS A 47 -4.47 -10.58 -1.09
N GLU A 48 -5.73 -10.40 -0.67
CA GLU A 48 -6.25 -9.15 -0.12
C GLU A 48 -5.45 -8.69 1.11
N GLU A 49 -5.06 -9.61 2.00
CA GLU A 49 -4.27 -9.29 3.19
C GLU A 49 -2.89 -8.73 2.81
N ALA A 50 -2.23 -9.35 1.81
CA ALA A 50 -0.93 -8.89 1.32
C ALA A 50 -1.06 -7.52 0.61
N GLU A 51 -2.14 -7.30 -0.15
CA GLU A 51 -2.42 -5.99 -0.74
C GLU A 51 -2.67 -4.91 0.32
N TYR A 52 -3.45 -5.24 1.35
CA TYR A 52 -3.75 -4.31 2.43
C TYR A 52 -2.48 -3.95 3.20
N ALA A 53 -1.64 -4.94 3.51
CA ALA A 53 -0.36 -4.72 4.17
C ALA A 53 0.56 -3.80 3.35
N LEU A 54 0.64 -4.02 2.03
CA LEU A 54 1.40 -3.15 1.13
C LEU A 54 0.84 -1.72 1.10
N LYS A 55 -0.48 -1.56 0.92
CA LYS A 55 -1.17 -0.25 0.89
C LYS A 55 -0.96 0.52 2.20
N ARG A 56 -1.02 -0.18 3.34
CA ARG A 56 -0.79 0.40 4.67
C ARG A 56 0.64 0.83 4.86
N CYS A 57 1.62 -0.02 4.53
CA CYS A 57 3.03 0.34 4.60
C CYS A 57 3.34 1.58 3.74
N LEU A 58 2.90 1.57 2.48
CA LEU A 58 3.14 2.68 1.56
C LEU A 58 2.50 3.98 2.06
N ALA A 59 1.28 3.92 2.57
CA ALA A 59 0.62 5.09 3.15
C ALA A 59 1.44 5.67 4.31
N HIS A 60 1.93 4.84 5.24
CA HIS A 60 2.77 5.30 6.35
C HIS A 60 4.13 5.85 5.90
N ALA A 61 4.74 5.24 4.87
CA ALA A 61 6.01 5.70 4.33
C ALA A 61 5.89 7.04 3.56
N ILE A 62 4.73 7.31 2.96
CA ILE A 62 4.46 8.55 2.21
C ILE A 62 4.00 9.69 3.12
N ASP A 63 3.03 9.42 3.99
CA ASP A 63 2.40 10.42 4.85
C ASP A 63 1.94 9.75 6.16
N PRO A 64 2.85 9.63 7.14
CA PRO A 64 2.57 8.89 8.37
C PRO A 64 1.41 9.48 9.17
N LYS A 65 1.21 10.81 9.10
CA LYS A 65 0.11 11.50 9.80
C LYS A 65 -1.24 11.17 9.17
N ALA A 66 -1.36 11.33 7.86
CA ALA A 66 -2.60 10.97 7.17
C ALA A 66 -2.87 9.46 7.28
N ALA A 67 -1.82 8.62 7.27
CA ALA A 67 -1.99 7.17 7.34
C ALA A 67 -2.49 6.74 8.71
N ALA A 68 -1.96 7.33 9.78
CA ALA A 68 -2.47 7.12 11.14
C ALA A 68 -3.97 7.41 11.21
N THR A 69 -4.42 8.57 10.70
CA THR A 69 -5.86 8.90 10.65
C THR A 69 -6.67 7.96 9.77
N LEU A 70 -6.14 7.55 8.60
CA LEU A 70 -6.86 6.70 7.64
C LEU A 70 -7.18 5.31 8.21
N TYR A 71 -6.22 4.73 8.95
CA TYR A 71 -6.29 3.38 9.51
C TYR A 71 -6.68 3.34 10.99
N ASP A 72 -6.90 4.49 11.62
CA ASP A 72 -7.48 4.59 12.96
C ASP A 72 -8.98 4.23 12.93
N LYS A 73 -9.37 3.33 13.84
CA LYS A 73 -10.76 2.86 13.97
C LYS A 73 -11.63 3.86 14.73
N GLU A 74 -11.02 4.72 15.54
CA GLU A 74 -11.71 5.72 16.35
C GLU A 74 -11.86 7.06 15.60
N ALA A 75 -11.09 7.26 14.52
CA ALA A 75 -11.21 8.44 13.67
C ALA A 75 -12.59 8.51 13.01
N ASN A 76 -13.22 9.69 13.06
CA ASN A 76 -14.51 9.91 12.43
C ASN A 76 -14.41 9.76 10.90
N ARG A 77 -15.57 9.50 10.27
CA ARG A 77 -15.63 9.25 8.82
C ARG A 77 -15.10 10.41 7.99
N ALA A 78 -15.33 11.65 8.40
CA ALA A 78 -14.91 12.84 7.66
C ALA A 78 -13.37 12.95 7.61
N ASP A 79 -12.70 12.73 8.74
CA ASP A 79 -11.25 12.76 8.86
C ASP A 79 -10.58 11.63 8.07
N ARG A 80 -11.16 10.43 8.12
CA ARG A 80 -10.70 9.30 7.30
C ARG A 80 -10.84 9.58 5.80
N VAL A 81 -11.94 10.20 5.37
CA VAL A 81 -12.12 10.61 3.95
C VAL A 81 -11.11 11.68 3.55
N ALA A 82 -10.86 12.67 4.42
CA ALA A 82 -9.88 13.72 4.17
C ALA A 82 -8.45 13.15 4.09
N ALA A 83 -8.09 12.25 4.99
CA ALA A 83 -6.83 11.52 4.97
C ALA A 83 -6.68 10.67 3.70
N ASN A 84 -7.72 9.95 3.30
CA ASN A 84 -7.72 9.16 2.07
C ASN A 84 -7.49 10.05 0.83
N LYS A 85 -8.15 11.21 0.75
CA LYS A 85 -7.96 12.18 -0.35
C LYS A 85 -6.51 12.69 -0.44
N LYS A 86 -5.81 12.78 0.69
CA LYS A 86 -4.38 13.17 0.73
C LYS A 86 -3.45 12.04 0.30
N ILE A 87 -3.79 10.80 0.66
CA ILE A 87 -2.93 9.62 0.45
C ILE A 87 -3.06 9.03 -0.96
N VAL A 88 -4.28 8.85 -1.47
CA VAL A 88 -4.53 8.14 -2.74
C VAL A 88 -3.73 8.69 -3.93
N PRO A 89 -3.66 10.02 -4.16
CA PRO A 89 -2.88 10.57 -5.27
C PRO A 89 -1.38 10.25 -5.15
N LYS A 90 -0.86 10.20 -3.91
CA LYS A 90 0.55 9.91 -3.62
C LYS A 90 0.86 8.41 -3.71
N LEU A 91 -0.12 7.54 -3.41
CA LEU A 91 0.00 6.09 -3.55
C LEU A 91 0.01 5.63 -5.01
N LYS A 92 -0.68 6.37 -5.91
CA LYS A 92 -0.87 6.00 -7.31
C LYS A 92 0.40 5.52 -8.02
N PRO A 93 1.54 6.25 -8.01
CA PRO A 93 2.77 5.81 -8.67
C PRO A 93 3.39 4.52 -8.11
N TYR A 94 3.00 4.10 -6.90
CA TYR A 94 3.57 2.93 -6.22
C TYR A 94 2.70 1.67 -6.36
N LEU A 95 1.39 1.82 -6.58
CA LEU A 95 0.44 0.69 -6.73
C LEU A 95 0.05 0.44 -8.19
N TRP A 96 -0.07 1.51 -8.97
CA TRP A 96 -0.53 1.45 -10.35
C TRP A 96 0.46 2.22 -11.21
N LYS A 97 1.54 1.55 -11.62
CA LYS A 97 2.21 2.00 -12.84
C LYS A 97 1.21 1.77 -13.97
N SER A 98 0.55 2.85 -14.40
CA SER A 98 0.05 2.93 -15.77
C SER A 98 1.29 2.94 -16.64
N ASP A 99 1.63 1.80 -17.22
CA ASP A 99 2.36 1.77 -18.48
C ASP A 99 1.42 2.31 -19.57
#